data_AF-A0A6M1LY63-F1
#
_entry.id   AF-A0A6M1LY63-F1
#
_cell.length_a   1.000
_cell.length_b   1.000
_cell.length_c   1.000
_cell.angle_alpha   90.00
_cell.angle_beta   90.00
_cell.angle_gamma   90.00
#
_symmetry.space_group_name_H-M   'P 1'
#
loop_
_entity.id
_entity.type
_entity.pdbx_description
1 polymer ?
#
loop_
_entity_poly.entity_id
_entity_poly.type
_entity_poly.pdbx_seq_one_letter_code
_entity_poly.pdbx_strand_id
1 'polypeptide(L)'
;HLVLVDNGRSNIYQDDELLDTLRCIRCAACMNHCPVYTRVGGHTYGTTYPGPIGSILMPHLMGLEETKDLPTASSLCGACGE
;
A
#
# COMPACT_ATOMS: atom_id res chain seq x y z
N HIS A 1 23.43 -22.80 -2.28
CA HIS A 1 21.96 -22.94 -2.29
C HIS A 1 21.39 -21.53 -2.35
N LEU A 2 20.52 -21.24 -3.32
CA LEU A 2 19.88 -19.94 -3.50
C LEU A 2 18.38 -20.12 -3.23
N VAL A 3 17.82 -19.27 -2.37
CA VAL A 3 16.38 -19.23 -2.09
C VAL A 3 15.89 -17.84 -2.50
N LEU A 4 14.92 -17.81 -3.43
CA LEU A 4 14.24 -16.60 -3.87
C LEU A 4 12.83 -16.61 -3.28
N VAL A 5 12.42 -15.50 -2.66
CA VAL A 5 11.10 -15.34 -2.05
C VAL A 5 10.35 -14.24 -2.78
N ASP A 6 9.25 -14.59 -3.44
CA ASP A 6 8.46 -13.67 -4.25
C ASP A 6 7.37 -12.95 -3.43
N ASN A 7 6.74 -13.66 -2.49
CA ASN A 7 5.64 -13.16 -1.67
C ASN A 7 4.55 -12.42 -2.48
N GLY A 8 4.22 -12.89 -3.69
CA GLY A 8 3.17 -12.30 -4.54
C GLY A 8 3.61 -11.09 -5.37
N ARG A 9 4.88 -10.66 -5.29
CA ARG A 9 5.39 -9.50 -6.04
C ARG A 9 5.44 -9.75 -7.54
N SER A 10 5.67 -10.98 -7.99
CA SER A 10 5.64 -11.31 -9.42
C SER A 10 4.26 -11.09 -10.03
N ASN A 11 3.18 -11.32 -9.27
CA ASN A 11 1.81 -11.06 -9.75
C ASN A 11 1.57 -9.56 -9.91
N ILE A 12 2.00 -8.75 -8.94
CA ILE A 12 1.91 -7.28 -9.01
C ILE A 12 2.73 -6.75 -10.20
N TYR A 13 3.88 -7.36 -10.49
CA TYR A 13 4.74 -6.95 -11.60
C TYR A 13 4.09 -7.17 -12.98
N GLN A 14 3.14 -8.10 -13.11
CA GLN A 14 2.42 -8.33 -14.38
C GLN A 14 1.30 -7.31 -14.64
N ASP A 15 1.00 -6.44 -13.68
CA ASP A 15 -0.08 -5.44 -13.77
C ASP A 15 0.53 -4.05 -13.96
N ASP A 16 0.29 -3.44 -15.13
CA ASP A 16 0.84 -2.15 -15.51
C ASP A 16 0.37 -1.01 -14.59
N GLU A 17 -0.82 -1.12 -13.98
CA GLU A 17 -1.33 -0.11 -13.04
C GLU A 17 -0.68 -0.26 -11.65
N LEU A 18 -0.23 -1.46 -11.30
CA LEU A 18 0.29 -1.75 -9.96
C LEU A 18 1.81 -1.81 -9.89
N LEU A 19 2.49 -1.96 -11.03
CA LEU A 19 3.95 -2.06 -11.14
C LEU A 19 4.66 -0.92 -10.40
N ASP A 20 4.14 0.30 -10.47
CA ASP A 20 4.70 1.47 -9.81
C ASP A 20 4.75 1.34 -8.29
N THR A 21 3.82 0.58 -7.69
CA THR A 21 3.79 0.30 -6.25
C THR A 21 5.05 -0.45 -5.81
N LEU A 22 5.64 -1.28 -6.67
CA LEU A 22 6.87 -2.03 -6.36
C LEU A 22 8.12 -1.15 -6.29
N ARG A 23 8.05 0.11 -6.75
CA ARG A 23 9.12 1.10 -6.67
C ARG A 23 9.16 1.83 -5.32
N CYS A 24 8.18 1.60 -4.45
CA CYS A 24 8.13 2.23 -3.14
C CYS A 24 9.37 1.87 -2.29
N ILE A 25 10.15 2.91 -1.93
CA ILE A 25 11.32 2.80 -1.05
C ILE A 25 11.00 3.08 0.43
N ARG A 26 9.70 3.13 0.78
CA ARG A 26 9.23 3.40 2.14
C ARG A 26 9.73 4.74 2.72
N CYS A 27 9.77 5.79 1.88
CA CYS A 27 10.22 7.14 2.29
C CYS A 27 9.22 7.92 3.16
N ALA A 28 8.02 7.39 3.38
CA ALA A 28 6.94 8.01 4.16
C ALA A 28 6.32 9.30 3.59
N ALA A 29 6.76 9.81 2.43
CA ALA A 29 6.21 11.03 1.85
C ALA A 29 4.68 10.98 1.67
N CYS A 30 4.16 9.88 1.12
CA CYS A 30 2.72 9.71 0.92
C CYS A 30 1.91 9.78 2.23
N MET A 31 2.49 9.32 3.35
CA MET A 31 1.83 9.35 4.66
C MET A 31 1.71 10.78 5.20
N ASN A 32 2.71 11.63 4.96
CA ASN A 32 2.70 13.04 5.39
C ASN A 32 1.63 13.86 4.67
N HIS A 33 1.37 13.55 3.40
CA HIS A 33 0.37 14.25 2.60
C HIS A 33 -1.05 13.68 2.75
N CYS A 34 -1.20 12.49 3.34
CA CYS A 34 -2.49 11.84 3.43
C CYS A 34 -3.34 12.40 4.60
N PRO A 35 -4.53 12.97 4.32
CA PRO A 35 -5.41 13.49 5.37
C PRO A 35 -6.03 12.39 6.23
N VAL A 36 -6.18 11.17 5.72
CA VAL A 36 -6.70 10.03 6.50
C VAL A 36 -5.65 9.56 7.49
N TYR A 37 -4.44 9.25 7.00
CA TYR A 37 -3.33 8.77 7.83
C TYR A 37 -2.99 9.74 8.97
N THR A 38 -2.92 11.05 8.66
CA THR A 38 -2.61 12.08 9.67
C THR A 38 -3.67 12.19 10.78
N ARG A 39 -4.92 11.79 10.53
CA ARG A 39 -5.99 11.77 11.54
C ARG A 39 -6.09 10.47 12.33
N VAL A 40 -5.97 9.33 11.67
CA VAL A 40 -6.21 8.01 12.31
C VAL A 40 -4.93 7.30 12.74
N GLY A 41 -3.78 7.75 12.26
CA GLY A 41 -2.48 7.12 12.53
C GLY A 41 -2.28 5.77 11.85
N GLY A 42 -1.05 5.26 11.91
CA GLY A 42 -0.67 4.03 11.19
C GLY A 42 -1.21 2.73 11.78
N HIS A 43 -1.46 2.66 13.09
CA HIS A 43 -1.95 1.43 13.74
C HIS A 43 -3.33 0.99 13.22
N THR A 44 -4.17 1.94 12.84
CA THR A 44 -5.53 1.71 12.36
C THR A 44 -5.56 0.95 11.03
N TYR A 45 -4.45 0.92 10.27
CA TYR A 45 -4.31 0.19 9.02
C TYR A 45 -4.03 -1.31 9.20
N GLY A 46 -3.76 -1.79 10.42
CA GLY A 46 -3.68 -3.23 10.74
C GLY A 46 -2.62 -4.06 9.99
N THR A 47 -1.70 -3.43 9.27
CA THR A 47 -0.75 -4.08 8.36
C THR A 47 0.63 -3.45 8.44
N THR A 48 1.63 -4.16 7.92
CA THR A 48 3.04 -3.70 7.93
C THR A 48 3.24 -2.39 7.17
N TYR A 49 2.47 -2.16 6.11
CA TYR A 49 2.52 -0.94 5.31
C TYR A 49 1.25 -0.14 5.60
N PRO A 50 1.31 0.98 6.35
CA PRO A 50 0.15 1.81 6.60
C PRO A 50 0.04 2.97 5.60
N GLY A 51 -1.04 3.74 5.72
CA GLY A 51 -1.27 4.93 4.87
C GLY A 51 -1.61 4.58 3.42
N PRO A 52 -1.52 5.55 2.49
CA PRO A 52 -1.93 5.35 1.10
C PRO A 52 -1.25 4.17 0.40
N ILE A 53 0.04 3.95 0.69
CA ILE A 53 0.77 2.81 0.12
C ILE A 53 0.20 1.47 0.62
N GLY A 54 -0.18 1.41 1.90
CA GLY A 54 -0.82 0.25 2.52
C GLY A 54 -2.16 -0.08 1.92
N SER A 55 -2.97 0.97 1.70
CA SER A 55 -4.28 0.90 1.06
C SER A 55 -4.28 0.27 -0.33
N ILE A 56 -3.16 0.30 -1.03
CA ILE A 56 -2.99 -0.28 -2.36
C ILE A 56 -2.24 -1.61 -2.25
N LEU A 57 -1.06 -1.63 -1.64
CA LEU A 57 -0.16 -2.79 -1.66
C LEU A 57 -0.71 -4.00 -0.88
N MET A 58 -1.32 -3.79 0.28
CA MET A 58 -1.73 -4.89 1.16
C MET A 58 -2.87 -5.74 0.57
N PRO A 59 -3.92 -5.15 -0.04
CA PRO A 59 -4.92 -5.93 -0.77
C PRO A 59 -4.35 -6.88 -1.83
N HIS A 60 -3.29 -6.49 -2.53
CA HIS A 60 -2.66 -7.35 -3.54
C HIS A 60 -1.78 -8.46 -2.93
N LEU A 61 -1.23 -8.24 -1.74
CA LEU A 61 -0.38 -9.24 -1.08
C LEU A 61 -1.16 -10.21 -0.20
N MET A 62 -2.24 -9.74 0.45
CA MET A 62 -2.98 -10.49 1.47
C MET A 62 -4.41 -10.87 1.02
N GLY A 63 -4.89 -10.29 -0.09
CA GLY A 63 -6.24 -10.49 -0.59
C GLY A 63 -7.26 -9.52 0.03
N LEU A 64 -8.30 -9.22 -0.74
CA LEU A 64 -9.31 -8.22 -0.37
C LEU A 64 -10.13 -8.59 0.88
N GLU A 65 -10.34 -9.88 1.17
CA GLU A 65 -11.13 -10.30 2.34
C GLU A 65 -10.47 -9.85 3.65
N GLU A 66 -9.16 -10.09 3.78
CA GLU A 66 -8.37 -9.72 4.95
C GLU A 66 -8.10 -8.21 5.04
N THR A 67 -8.21 -7.49 3.92
CA THR A 67 -7.86 -6.06 3.83
C THR A 67 -9.01 -5.17 3.39
N LYS A 68 -10.26 -5.61 3.54
CA LYS A 68 -11.45 -4.93 2.97
C LYS A 68 -11.61 -3.46 3.33
N ASP A 69 -11.12 -3.06 4.50
CA ASP A 69 -11.20 -1.69 4.98
C ASP A 69 -10.07 -0.79 4.44
N LEU A 70 -9.00 -1.37 3.88
CA LEU A 70 -7.83 -0.60 3.45
C LEU A 70 -8.07 0.21 2.16
N PRO A 71 -8.75 -0.31 1.12
CA PRO A 71 -9.08 0.48 -0.07
C PRO A 71 -9.95 1.71 0.23
N THR A 72 -10.76 1.64 1.29
CA THR A 72 -11.64 2.74 1.71
C THR A 72 -10.96 3.71 2.68
N ALA A 73 -9.76 3.38 3.19
CA ALA A 73 -8.94 4.23 4.05
C ALA A 73 -8.17 5.33 3.29
N SER A 74 -8.82 5.93 2.28
CA SER A 74 -8.31 7.01 1.44
C SER A 74 -9.43 7.99 1.08
N SER A 75 -9.11 9.28 1.03
CA SER A 75 -10.04 10.32 0.56
C SER A 75 -9.94 10.58 -0.95
N LEU A 76 -9.06 9.86 -1.66
CA LEU A 76 -8.80 10.03 -3.09
C LEU A 76 -8.46 11.48 -3.50
N CYS A 77 -7.84 12.26 -2.60
CA CYS A 77 -7.53 13.67 -2.85
C CYS A 77 -6.32 13.93 -3.78
N GLY A 78 -5.56 12.89 -4.15
CA GLY A 78 -4.42 13.02 -5.06
C GLY A 78 -3.14 13.64 -4.49
N ALA A 79 -3.16 14.22 -3.29
CA ALA A 79 -2.04 15.00 -2.73
C ALA A 79 -0.69 14.26 -2.60
N CYS A 80 -0.68 12.93 -2.55
CA CYS A 80 0.56 12.14 -2.49
C CYS A 80 1.11 11.70 -3.86
N GLY A 81 0.41 12.01 -4.94
CA GLY A 81 0.83 11.73 -6.32
C GLY A 81 1.41 12.96 -7.04
N GLU A 82 1.41 14.13 -6.39
CA GLU A 82 1.99 15.38 -6.89
C GLU A 82 3.46 15.55 -6.50
#